data_AF-A0A0C2WSK5-F1
#
_entry.id   AF-A0A0C2WSK5-F1
#
_cell.length_a   1.000
_cell.length_b   1.000
_cell.length_c   1.000
_cell.angle_alpha   90.00
_cell.angle_beta   90.00
_cell.angle_gamma   90.00
#
_symmetry.space_group_name_H-M   'P 1'
#
loop_
_entity.id
_entity.type
_entity.pdbx_description
1 polymer ?
#
loop_
_entity_poly.entity_id
_entity_poly.type
_entity_poly.pdbx_seq_one_letter_code
_entity_poly.pdbx_strand_id
1 'polypeptide(L)'
;FDARIVQAWSRGGGDIWTIGNDSNHPFTGREFGAANRSTLKGTQTFGSGYPYGNVDSTKIAGRPFPYGLWPLYWGNNITGSDEYGPTLDGVRPGGQLVTIPLKTEDATYNITGGELYHIIGDRDSATFMMISLVTSCHVSPAWPIKFDPTASNSTVKMENVIQYYRASSFALALLGYNNSFARWSTNTESTENTPIPDTIRYSEFHKCLDDVIVDALAIMNGGPVPGGTMAIVLGVLGGLIPVFHVAVIAVTLSTIRQRKATLAIRTEALNYERFP
;
A
#
# COMPACT_ATOMS: atom_id res chain seq x y z
N PHE A 1 19.21 0.63 -14.57
CA PHE A 1 18.02 0.42 -13.71
C PHE A 1 16.93 -0.24 -14.54
N ASP A 2 16.80 -1.56 -14.43
CA ASP A 2 15.60 -2.27 -14.89
C ASP A 2 14.43 -1.76 -14.03
N ALA A 3 13.39 -1.21 -14.65
CA ALA A 3 12.33 -0.45 -13.98
C ALA A 3 11.48 -1.40 -13.12
N ARG A 4 11.91 -1.61 -11.88
CA ARG A 4 11.17 -2.40 -10.89
C ARG A 4 10.24 -1.48 -10.16
N ILE A 5 8.97 -1.86 -10.17
CA ILE A 5 7.89 -0.96 -9.85
C ILE A 5 7.49 -1.23 -8.39
N VAL A 6 7.58 -0.20 -7.56
CA VAL A 6 6.89 -0.17 -6.27
C VAL A 6 5.41 -0.01 -6.58
N GLN A 7 4.61 -1.03 -6.27
CA GLN A 7 3.20 -1.09 -6.65
C GLN A 7 2.32 -1.25 -5.42
N ALA A 8 1.25 -0.47 -5.38
CA ALA A 8 0.16 -0.65 -4.44
C ALA A 8 -0.63 -1.93 -4.76
N TRP A 9 -1.32 -2.46 -3.74
CA TRP A 9 -2.18 -3.66 -3.86
C TRP A 9 -1.48 -4.93 -4.38
N SER A 10 -0.16 -4.90 -4.49
CA SER A 10 0.61 -6.01 -5.03
C SER A 10 0.92 -7.06 -3.97
N ARG A 11 1.18 -8.30 -4.36
CA ARG A 11 1.61 -9.31 -3.38
C ARG A 11 3.07 -9.13 -2.91
N GLY A 12 3.89 -8.37 -3.66
CA GLY A 12 5.34 -8.31 -3.48
C GLY A 12 6.03 -9.57 -4.01
N GLY A 13 7.24 -9.84 -3.52
CA GLY A 13 8.03 -11.02 -3.85
C GLY A 13 9.13 -10.77 -4.88
N GLY A 14 9.47 -11.83 -5.62
CA GLY A 14 10.62 -11.86 -6.54
C GLY A 14 11.91 -12.27 -5.86
N ASP A 15 13.02 -12.13 -6.58
CA ASP A 15 14.35 -12.48 -6.07
C ASP A 15 14.95 -11.35 -5.23
N ILE A 16 15.92 -11.70 -4.38
CA ILE A 16 16.76 -10.72 -3.65
C ILE A 16 17.78 -10.15 -4.62
N TRP A 17 18.00 -8.83 -4.57
CA TRP A 17 18.97 -8.14 -5.41
C TRP A 17 19.94 -7.32 -4.59
N THR A 18 21.18 -7.20 -5.06
CA THR A 18 22.19 -6.36 -4.45
C THR A 18 22.36 -5.06 -5.23
N ILE A 19 22.37 -3.94 -4.53
CA ILE A 19 22.64 -2.62 -5.13
C ILE A 19 24.08 -2.63 -5.65
N GLY A 20 24.22 -2.45 -6.97
CA GLY A 20 25.50 -2.43 -7.66
C GLY A 20 26.39 -1.26 -7.23
N ASN A 21 27.68 -1.36 -7.57
CA ASN A 21 28.65 -0.26 -7.42
C ASN A 21 28.72 0.63 -8.67
N ASP A 22 27.66 0.63 -9.48
CA ASP A 22 27.62 1.26 -10.81
C ASP A 22 27.19 2.74 -10.77
N SER A 23 26.65 3.19 -9.64
CA SER A 23 25.91 4.45 -9.54
C SER A 23 26.25 5.32 -8.33
N ASN A 24 27.37 5.03 -7.62
CA ASN A 24 27.76 5.70 -6.36
C ASN A 24 26.59 5.82 -5.36
N HIS A 25 25.70 4.83 -5.39
CA HIS A 25 24.52 4.83 -4.55
C HIS A 25 24.94 4.72 -3.08
N PRO A 26 24.35 5.49 -2.14
CA PRO A 26 24.78 5.51 -0.74
C PRO A 26 24.69 4.13 -0.05
N PHE A 27 23.91 3.22 -0.63
CA PHE A 27 23.65 1.89 -0.11
C PHE A 27 24.23 0.77 -1.01
N THR A 28 25.27 1.04 -1.79
CA THR A 28 25.95 -0.01 -2.58
C THR A 28 26.30 -1.23 -1.71
N GLY A 29 26.09 -2.42 -2.27
CA GLY A 29 26.28 -3.71 -1.59
C GLY A 29 25.08 -4.17 -0.75
N ARG A 30 24.03 -3.35 -0.62
CA ARG A 30 22.85 -3.72 0.17
C ARG A 30 21.85 -4.52 -0.64
N GLU A 31 21.21 -5.47 0.03
CA GLU A 31 20.15 -6.27 -0.58
C GLU A 31 18.82 -5.52 -0.58
N PHE A 32 17.95 -5.76 -1.57
CA PHE A 32 16.60 -5.20 -1.65
C PHE A 32 15.63 -6.12 -2.43
N GLY A 33 14.33 -6.02 -2.14
CA GLY A 33 13.26 -6.80 -2.77
C GLY A 33 12.93 -8.14 -2.10
N ALA A 34 12.24 -9.03 -2.81
CA ALA A 34 11.84 -10.37 -2.36
C ALA A 34 10.80 -10.47 -1.22
N ALA A 35 10.59 -9.44 -0.41
CA ALA A 35 9.56 -9.49 0.62
C ALA A 35 8.15 -9.44 0.03
N ASN A 36 7.22 -10.08 0.73
CA ASN A 36 5.82 -10.14 0.35
C ASN A 36 4.94 -9.50 1.42
N ARG A 37 3.69 -9.24 1.04
CA ARG A 37 2.71 -8.56 1.89
C ARG A 37 2.40 -9.30 3.20
N SER A 38 2.54 -10.63 3.25
CA SER A 38 2.32 -11.38 4.50
C SER A 38 3.32 -11.08 5.61
N THR A 39 4.46 -10.47 5.29
CA THR A 39 5.47 -10.07 6.28
C THR A 39 5.53 -8.55 6.51
N LEU A 40 4.59 -7.80 5.90
CA LEU A 40 4.62 -6.34 5.82
C LEU A 40 4.43 -5.68 7.18
N LYS A 41 3.60 -6.25 8.04
CA LYS A 41 3.29 -5.69 9.35
C LYS A 41 4.42 -6.00 10.34
N GLY A 42 5.01 -4.95 10.92
CA GLY A 42 6.03 -5.05 11.96
C GLY A 42 5.42 -5.04 13.36
N THR A 43 6.09 -4.38 14.30
CA THR A 43 5.61 -4.11 15.67
C THR A 43 5.65 -2.61 15.95
N GLN A 44 5.47 -2.23 17.22
CA GLN A 44 5.68 -0.86 17.72
C GLN A 44 7.16 -0.49 17.88
N THR A 45 8.06 -1.46 17.68
CA THR A 45 9.50 -1.26 17.79
C THR A 45 10.06 -0.85 16.45
N PHE A 46 10.81 0.25 16.44
CA PHE A 46 11.46 0.72 15.23
C PHE A 46 12.61 -0.22 14.83
N GLY A 47 12.63 -0.61 13.56
CA GLY A 47 13.51 -1.66 13.04
C GLY A 47 12.88 -3.05 12.98
N SER A 48 11.62 -3.19 13.39
CA SER A 48 10.85 -4.43 13.23
C SER A 48 10.34 -4.61 11.80
N GLY A 49 9.80 -5.81 11.50
CA GLY A 49 9.15 -6.12 10.22
C GLY A 49 10.11 -6.50 9.09
N TYR A 50 11.32 -6.96 9.42
CA TYR A 50 12.28 -7.49 8.45
C TYR A 50 12.07 -8.99 8.26
N PRO A 51 11.74 -9.46 7.03
CA PRO A 51 11.64 -10.89 6.75
C PRO A 51 13.01 -11.57 6.55
N TYR A 52 14.06 -10.80 6.28
CA TYR A 52 15.43 -11.31 6.10
C TYR A 52 16.47 -10.21 6.35
N GLY A 53 17.75 -10.63 6.40
CA GLY A 53 18.92 -9.74 6.52
C GLY A 53 18.98 -8.91 7.80
N ASN A 54 18.23 -9.33 8.83
CA ASN A 54 18.38 -8.82 10.18
C ASN A 54 19.48 -9.63 10.89
N VAL A 55 20.71 -9.10 10.82
CA VAL A 55 21.90 -9.76 11.39
C VAL A 55 22.38 -9.11 12.69
N ASP A 56 21.96 -7.89 12.96
CA ASP A 56 22.30 -7.14 14.17
C ASP A 56 21.03 -6.53 14.72
N SER A 57 20.52 -7.12 15.80
CA SER A 57 19.27 -6.71 16.43
C SER A 57 19.36 -5.33 17.10
N THR A 58 20.53 -4.72 17.22
CA THR A 58 20.71 -3.43 17.91
C THR A 58 20.59 -2.20 17.01
N LYS A 59 20.74 -2.36 15.70
CA LYS A 59 20.71 -1.26 14.74
C LYS A 59 19.99 -1.63 13.45
N ILE A 60 19.34 -0.63 12.87
CA ILE A 60 18.77 -0.70 11.53
C ILE A 60 19.77 -0.29 10.45
N ALA A 61 20.83 0.41 10.84
CA ALA A 61 21.91 0.73 9.92
C ALA A 61 22.57 -0.57 9.43
N GLY A 62 22.83 -0.71 8.14
CA GLY A 62 23.41 -1.95 7.59
C GLY A 62 22.40 -2.99 7.06
N ARG A 63 21.09 -2.83 7.32
CA ARG A 63 20.05 -3.81 6.94
C ARG A 63 19.56 -3.76 5.49
N PRO A 64 19.05 -4.84 4.90
CA PRO A 64 18.50 -4.80 3.55
C PRO A 64 17.29 -3.86 3.40
N PHE A 65 16.76 -3.71 2.19
CA PHE A 65 15.48 -3.05 1.90
C PHE A 65 14.48 -4.05 1.32
N PRO A 66 13.89 -4.94 2.14
CA PRO A 66 13.08 -6.06 1.68
C PRO A 66 11.90 -5.68 0.79
N TYR A 67 11.39 -4.46 0.95
CA TYR A 67 10.26 -3.95 0.19
C TYR A 67 10.64 -2.92 -0.87
N GLY A 68 11.94 -2.69 -1.10
CA GLY A 68 12.47 -1.71 -2.05
C GLY A 68 12.47 -0.26 -1.56
N LEU A 69 12.08 -0.01 -0.31
CA LEU A 69 12.15 1.31 0.33
C LEU A 69 12.92 1.20 1.64
N TRP A 70 13.66 2.25 1.98
CA TRP A 70 14.50 2.27 3.15
C TRP A 70 13.81 2.91 4.37
N PRO A 71 14.26 2.59 5.60
CA PRO A 71 13.61 3.00 6.84
C PRO A 71 13.33 4.49 6.99
N LEU A 72 12.40 4.79 7.90
CA LEU A 72 12.15 6.14 8.39
C LEU A 72 13.38 6.70 9.13
N TYR A 73 13.43 8.02 9.21
CA TYR A 73 14.42 8.76 9.99
C TYR A 73 13.77 9.29 11.27
N TRP A 74 14.44 9.17 12.42
CA TRP A 74 13.95 9.65 13.73
C TRP A 74 14.92 10.59 14.46
N GLY A 75 16.05 10.91 13.84
CA GLY A 75 17.08 11.80 14.41
C GLY A 75 17.87 11.22 15.58
N ASN A 76 18.90 11.95 15.98
CA ASN A 76 19.81 11.61 17.09
C ASN A 76 20.41 10.19 17.00
N ASN A 77 20.62 9.70 15.78
CA ASN A 77 21.15 8.38 15.47
C ASN A 77 20.44 7.21 16.17
N ILE A 78 19.14 7.35 16.47
CA ILE A 78 18.38 6.28 17.13
C ILE A 78 18.43 5.03 16.24
N THR A 79 18.95 3.95 16.82
CA THR A 79 19.20 2.65 16.18
C THR A 79 19.95 2.73 14.84
N GLY A 80 20.75 3.79 14.60
CA GLY A 80 21.43 3.98 13.32
C GLY A 80 20.60 4.68 12.23
N SER A 81 19.47 5.31 12.58
CA SER A 81 18.56 5.92 11.59
C SER A 81 19.15 7.09 10.81
N ASP A 82 20.26 7.70 11.26
CA ASP A 82 20.94 8.77 10.53
C ASP A 82 21.44 8.32 9.14
N GLU A 83 21.63 7.00 8.93
CA GLU A 83 21.92 6.40 7.61
C GLU A 83 20.86 6.77 6.55
N TYR A 84 19.62 7.06 6.99
CA TYR A 84 18.45 7.32 6.14
C TYR A 84 17.94 8.77 6.24
N GLY A 85 18.78 9.67 6.76
CA GLY A 85 18.41 11.05 7.06
C GLY A 85 18.02 11.92 5.86
N PRO A 86 17.62 13.17 6.11
CA PRO A 86 17.09 14.08 5.09
C PRO A 86 18.10 14.47 4.00
N THR A 87 19.40 14.26 4.22
CA THR A 87 20.45 14.44 3.21
C THR A 87 20.28 13.51 2.00
N LEU A 88 19.55 12.40 2.18
CA LEU A 88 19.25 11.43 1.15
C LEU A 88 17.82 11.56 0.57
N ASP A 89 17.05 12.58 0.97
CA ASP A 89 15.67 12.76 0.49
C ASP A 89 15.59 12.92 -1.05
N GLY A 90 16.63 13.50 -1.66
CA GLY A 90 16.70 13.68 -3.13
C GLY A 90 16.87 12.38 -3.91
N VAL A 91 17.34 11.31 -3.26
CA VAL A 91 17.51 9.97 -3.85
C VAL A 91 16.60 8.92 -3.20
N ARG A 92 15.77 9.32 -2.24
CA ARG A 92 14.82 8.44 -1.54
C ARG A 92 13.75 7.93 -2.51
N PRO A 93 13.58 6.60 -2.64
CA PRO A 93 12.45 6.04 -3.37
C PRO A 93 11.13 6.59 -2.80
N GLY A 94 10.28 7.14 -3.68
CA GLY A 94 9.03 7.80 -3.29
C GLY A 94 9.17 9.22 -2.75
N GLY A 95 10.39 9.77 -2.71
CA GLY A 95 10.69 11.14 -2.30
C GLY A 95 10.82 11.33 -0.78
N GLN A 96 10.95 12.60 -0.38
CA GLN A 96 11.16 13.00 1.02
C GLN A 96 10.10 12.42 1.99
N LEU A 97 10.48 12.31 3.27
CA LEU A 97 9.55 11.88 4.31
C LEU A 97 8.45 12.92 4.57
N VAL A 98 7.22 12.44 4.71
CA VAL A 98 6.04 13.24 5.00
C VAL A 98 5.19 12.58 6.06
N THR A 99 4.33 13.38 6.69
CA THR A 99 3.25 12.91 7.54
C THR A 99 1.91 13.43 7.04
N ILE A 100 0.85 12.64 7.19
CA ILE A 100 -0.52 13.02 6.84
C ILE A 100 -1.42 12.70 8.03
N PRO A 101 -2.20 13.67 8.56
CA PRO A 101 -3.20 13.39 9.58
C PRO A 101 -4.35 12.57 8.99
N LEU A 102 -4.81 11.58 9.74
CA LEU A 102 -5.96 10.76 9.42
C LEU A 102 -7.02 11.00 10.50
N LYS A 103 -8.12 11.57 10.06
CA LYS A 103 -9.35 11.75 10.83
C LYS A 103 -10.51 11.43 9.90
N THR A 104 -11.65 11.10 10.47
CA THR A 104 -12.91 11.05 9.73
C THR A 104 -13.84 12.10 10.32
N GLU A 105 -14.57 12.78 9.45
CA GLU A 105 -15.58 13.79 9.81
C GLU A 105 -17.00 13.24 9.69
N ASP A 106 -17.14 12.04 9.12
CA ASP A 106 -18.42 11.39 8.93
C ASP A 106 -18.75 10.48 10.12
N ALA A 107 -20.04 10.33 10.40
CA ALA A 107 -20.53 9.44 11.47
C ALA A 107 -20.42 7.93 11.12
N THR A 108 -19.61 7.57 10.12
CA THR A 108 -19.36 6.19 9.67
C THR A 108 -18.83 5.33 10.81
N TYR A 109 -18.00 5.91 11.68
CA TYR A 109 -17.40 5.23 12.81
C TYR A 109 -17.84 5.88 14.11
N ASN A 110 -18.10 5.06 15.14
CA ASN A 110 -18.37 5.55 16.48
C ASN A 110 -17.06 5.92 17.19
N ILE A 111 -16.46 7.03 16.76
CA ILE A 111 -15.18 7.48 17.30
C ILE A 111 -15.37 8.11 18.67
N THR A 112 -14.76 7.48 19.67
CA THR A 112 -14.56 8.13 20.97
C THR A 112 -13.50 9.23 20.79
N GLY A 113 -13.77 10.43 21.29
CA GLY A 113 -12.84 11.57 21.15
C GLY A 113 -11.41 11.19 21.56
N GLY A 114 -10.45 11.35 20.64
CA GLY A 114 -9.04 10.96 20.86
C GLY A 114 -8.40 10.17 19.71
N GLU A 115 -9.17 9.68 18.74
CA GLU A 115 -8.64 8.97 17.57
C GLU A 115 -8.17 9.94 16.47
N LEU A 116 -6.97 10.49 16.67
CA LEU A 116 -6.28 11.26 15.63
C LEU A 116 -4.99 10.54 15.24
N TYR A 117 -5.03 9.89 14.09
CA TYR A 117 -3.88 9.14 13.59
C TYR A 117 -3.05 9.98 12.62
N HIS A 118 -1.83 9.54 12.40
CA HIS A 118 -0.96 10.03 11.34
C HIS A 118 -0.30 8.86 10.64
N ILE A 119 -0.25 8.90 9.31
CA ILE A 119 0.71 8.09 8.57
C ILE A 119 2.02 8.84 8.43
N ILE A 120 3.13 8.11 8.40
CA ILE A 120 4.48 8.61 8.13
C ILE A 120 5.13 7.70 7.10
N GLY A 121 5.69 8.28 6.04
CA GLY A 121 6.30 7.53 4.93
C GLY A 121 6.97 8.45 3.92
N ASP A 122 7.50 7.86 2.86
CA ASP A 122 7.86 8.62 1.65
C ASP A 122 6.62 9.28 1.03
N ARG A 123 6.84 10.41 0.34
CA ARG A 123 5.78 11.25 -0.22
C ARG A 123 4.81 10.47 -1.11
N ASP A 124 5.31 9.64 -2.01
CA ASP A 124 4.48 8.93 -2.98
C ASP A 124 3.63 7.85 -2.29
N SER A 125 4.22 7.05 -1.40
CA SER A 125 3.48 6.03 -0.63
C SER A 125 2.42 6.66 0.28
N ALA A 126 2.75 7.75 0.97
CA ALA A 126 1.80 8.43 1.85
C ALA A 126 0.65 9.08 1.07
N THR A 127 0.94 9.71 -0.08
CA THR A 127 -0.08 10.31 -0.94
C THR A 127 -1.01 9.25 -1.51
N PHE A 128 -0.45 8.13 -1.99
CA PHE A 128 -1.26 7.00 -2.47
C PHE A 128 -2.13 6.41 -1.35
N MET A 129 -1.54 6.22 -0.16
CA MET A 129 -2.26 5.68 0.98
C MET A 129 -3.44 6.57 1.36
N MET A 130 -3.28 7.89 1.27
CA MET A 130 -4.38 8.83 1.50
C MET A 130 -5.58 8.58 0.57
N ILE A 131 -5.33 8.34 -0.71
CA ILE A 131 -6.40 8.03 -1.69
C ILE A 131 -7.13 6.74 -1.30
N SER A 132 -6.37 5.71 -0.91
CA SER A 132 -6.95 4.41 -0.51
C SER A 132 -7.76 4.53 0.79
N LEU A 133 -7.26 5.27 1.77
CA LEU A 133 -7.93 5.49 3.05
C LEU A 133 -9.17 6.40 2.95
N VAL A 134 -9.16 7.40 2.08
CA VAL A 134 -10.35 8.21 1.77
C VAL A 134 -11.46 7.31 1.20
N THR A 135 -11.09 6.42 0.28
CA THR A 135 -12.05 5.55 -0.43
C THR A 135 -12.59 4.42 0.47
N SER A 136 -11.72 3.78 1.26
CA SER A 136 -12.07 2.59 2.03
C SER A 136 -12.46 2.88 3.48
N CYS A 137 -11.87 3.91 4.09
CA CYS A 137 -12.05 4.23 5.51
C CYS A 137 -12.66 5.61 5.76
N HIS A 138 -13.19 6.28 4.73
CA HIS A 138 -13.85 7.58 4.86
C HIS A 138 -12.99 8.61 5.61
N VAL A 139 -11.68 8.55 5.42
CA VAL A 139 -10.75 9.54 5.97
C VAL A 139 -10.95 10.86 5.25
N SER A 140 -11.00 11.97 5.99
CA SER A 140 -11.07 13.31 5.43
C SER A 140 -9.78 13.63 4.67
N PRO A 141 -9.85 14.03 3.38
CA PRO A 141 -8.67 14.37 2.59
C PRO A 141 -7.78 15.42 3.26
N ALA A 142 -6.47 15.21 3.18
CA ALA A 142 -5.45 16.03 3.82
C ALA A 142 -4.16 15.99 2.98
N TRP A 143 -3.44 17.11 2.94
CA TRP A 143 -2.20 17.23 2.20
C TRP A 143 -1.01 16.73 3.02
N PRO A 144 -0.01 16.09 2.40
CA PRO A 144 1.21 15.70 3.06
C PRO A 144 2.03 16.91 3.52
N ILE A 145 2.49 16.83 4.77
CA ILE A 145 3.35 17.83 5.40
C ILE A 145 4.74 17.21 5.52
N LYS A 146 5.79 17.98 5.21
CA LYS A 146 7.18 17.52 5.37
C LYS A 146 7.39 17.05 6.81
N PHE A 147 7.91 15.85 6.96
CA PHE A 147 8.19 15.28 8.27
C PHE A 147 9.64 15.58 8.67
N ASP A 148 9.81 16.22 9.83
CA ASP A 148 11.11 16.47 10.44
C ASP A 148 11.05 16.05 11.91
N PRO A 149 11.61 14.89 12.28
CA PRO A 149 11.57 14.38 13.66
C PRO A 149 12.47 15.16 14.62
N THR A 150 13.37 16.01 14.10
CA THR A 150 14.31 16.81 14.91
C THR A 150 13.78 18.20 15.23
N ALA A 151 12.74 18.64 14.51
CA ALA A 151 12.10 19.93 14.76
C ALA A 151 11.43 19.93 16.15
N SER A 152 11.63 21.02 16.90
CA SER A 152 11.05 21.19 18.25
C SER A 152 9.52 21.14 18.26
N ASN A 153 8.90 21.47 17.13
CA ASN A 153 7.46 21.47 16.90
C ASN A 153 6.98 20.26 16.06
N SER A 154 7.77 19.18 15.96
CA SER A 154 7.32 17.97 15.25
C SER A 154 5.99 17.48 15.83
N THR A 155 4.97 17.40 14.97
CA THR A 155 3.61 16.98 15.35
C THR A 155 3.59 15.54 15.84
N VAL A 156 4.37 14.67 15.19
CA VAL A 156 4.43 13.24 15.50
C VAL A 156 5.82 12.90 16.00
N LYS A 157 5.87 12.13 17.08
CA LYS A 157 7.10 11.60 17.65
C LYS A 157 7.12 10.08 17.54
N MET A 158 8.30 9.50 17.70
CA MET A 158 8.53 8.06 17.64
C MET A 158 7.69 7.30 18.66
N GLU A 159 7.48 7.90 19.83
CA GLU A 159 6.65 7.38 20.93
C GLU A 159 5.17 7.28 20.57
N ASN A 160 4.71 8.04 19.57
CA ASN A 160 3.33 7.99 19.10
C ASN A 160 3.08 6.83 18.12
N VAL A 161 4.12 6.15 17.64
CA VAL A 161 3.98 5.08 16.65
C VAL A 161 3.36 3.85 17.31
N ILE A 162 2.22 3.43 16.76
CA ILE A 162 1.49 2.24 17.19
C ILE A 162 1.74 1.04 16.27
N GLN A 163 2.26 1.27 15.07
CA GLN A 163 2.58 0.20 14.15
C GLN A 163 3.59 0.66 13.10
N TYR A 164 4.72 -0.05 12.99
CA TYR A 164 5.61 0.04 11.83
C TYR A 164 5.20 -0.98 10.77
N TYR A 165 5.37 -0.59 9.52
CA TYR A 165 5.13 -1.44 8.35
C TYR A 165 6.35 -1.41 7.45
N ARG A 166 6.45 -2.41 6.57
CA ARG A 166 7.38 -2.43 5.45
C ARG A 166 8.83 -2.25 5.93
N ALA A 167 9.26 -3.07 6.89
CA ALA A 167 10.58 -2.98 7.51
C ALA A 167 10.90 -1.58 8.09
N SER A 168 9.92 -0.96 8.75
CA SER A 168 10.00 0.38 9.35
C SER A 168 10.25 1.53 8.37
N SER A 169 9.86 1.37 7.10
CA SER A 169 9.86 2.44 6.09
C SER A 169 8.50 3.14 5.92
N PHE A 170 7.50 2.71 6.69
CA PHE A 170 6.19 3.34 6.81
C PHE A 170 5.65 3.12 8.22
N ALA A 171 4.87 4.05 8.77
CA ALA A 171 4.35 3.95 10.13
C ALA A 171 2.94 4.54 10.26
N LEU A 172 2.16 3.96 11.18
CA LEU A 172 0.92 4.52 11.70
C LEU A 172 1.16 4.97 13.15
N ALA A 173 0.84 6.23 13.42
CA ALA A 173 0.97 6.84 14.73
C ALA A 173 -0.38 7.33 15.25
N LEU A 174 -0.55 7.35 16.56
CA LEU A 174 -1.72 7.87 17.26
C LEU A 174 -1.31 9.05 18.14
N LEU A 175 -1.88 10.22 17.90
CA LEU A 175 -1.62 11.37 18.76
C LEU A 175 -2.20 11.15 20.15
N GLY A 176 -1.41 11.45 21.18
CA GLY A 176 -1.74 11.20 22.58
C GLY A 176 -1.28 9.84 23.11
N TYR A 177 -0.94 8.88 22.24
CA TYR A 177 -0.29 7.64 22.66
C TYR A 177 1.20 7.88 22.93
N ASN A 178 1.73 7.28 23.99
CA ASN A 178 3.12 7.44 24.38
C ASN A 178 3.72 6.08 24.77
N ASN A 179 4.48 5.49 23.84
CA ASN A 179 5.25 4.29 24.09
C ASN A 179 6.55 4.62 24.81
N SER A 180 6.62 4.32 26.11
CA SER A 180 7.81 4.54 26.92
C SER A 180 9.03 3.75 26.43
N PHE A 181 8.85 2.68 25.66
CA PHE A 181 9.94 1.83 25.17
C PHE A 181 10.52 2.28 23.82
N ALA A 182 9.85 3.20 23.11
CA ALA A 182 10.19 3.53 21.73
C ALA A 182 11.63 4.01 21.53
N ARG A 183 12.18 4.75 22.51
CA ARG A 183 13.56 5.26 22.46
C ARG A 183 14.59 4.44 23.23
N TRP A 184 14.15 3.65 24.21
CA TRP A 184 15.05 2.90 25.10
C TRP A 184 15.31 1.48 24.62
N SER A 185 14.51 0.99 23.67
CA SER A 185 14.77 -0.32 23.08
C SER A 185 16.13 -0.33 22.39
N THR A 186 17.07 -1.08 22.96
CA THR A 186 18.35 -1.41 22.35
C THR A 186 18.25 -2.59 21.38
N ASN A 187 17.03 -3.13 21.21
CA ASN A 187 16.75 -4.27 20.36
C ASN A 187 15.57 -3.97 19.43
N THR A 188 15.86 -3.83 18.14
CA THR A 188 14.90 -3.67 17.03
C THR A 188 13.90 -4.82 16.88
N GLU A 189 14.15 -5.97 17.50
CA GLU A 189 13.24 -7.13 17.58
C GLU A 189 12.47 -7.17 18.89
N SER A 190 12.69 -6.21 19.80
CA SER A 190 11.96 -6.15 21.07
C SER A 190 10.46 -6.11 20.80
N THR A 191 9.71 -6.86 21.62
CA THR A 191 8.25 -6.81 21.65
C THR A 191 7.74 -5.90 22.76
N GLU A 192 8.63 -5.28 23.54
CA GLU A 192 8.28 -4.38 24.63
C GLU A 192 7.59 -3.12 24.09
N ASN A 193 6.42 -2.83 24.64
CA ASN A 193 5.65 -1.66 24.30
C ASN A 193 4.76 -1.26 25.48
N THR A 194 4.38 0.02 25.50
CA THR A 194 3.22 0.45 26.28
C THR A 194 1.97 -0.06 25.58
N PRO A 195 1.06 -0.82 26.21
CA PRO A 195 -0.13 -1.32 25.53
C PRO A 195 -0.96 -0.20 24.91
N ILE A 196 -1.43 -0.41 23.68
CA ILE A 196 -2.40 0.49 23.06
C ILE A 196 -3.71 0.39 23.87
N PRO A 197 -4.36 1.52 24.23
CA PRO A 197 -5.62 1.50 24.95
C PRO A 197 -6.67 0.64 24.24
N ASP A 198 -7.43 -0.16 24.99
CA ASP A 198 -8.41 -1.10 24.42
C ASP A 198 -9.47 -0.40 23.56
N THR A 199 -9.87 0.83 23.92
CA THR A 199 -10.80 1.65 23.13
C THR A 199 -10.29 1.88 21.70
N ILE A 200 -8.98 2.06 21.57
CA ILE A 200 -8.32 2.23 20.28
C ILE A 200 -8.07 0.88 19.60
N ARG A 201 -7.55 -0.10 20.35
CA ARG A 201 -7.22 -1.43 19.80
C ARG A 201 -8.44 -2.09 19.15
N TYR A 202 -9.62 -1.85 19.70
CA TYR A 202 -10.87 -2.42 19.20
C TYR A 202 -11.67 -1.47 18.31
N SER A 203 -11.24 -0.22 18.13
CA SER A 203 -11.88 0.75 17.24
C SER A 203 -11.99 0.18 15.82
N GLU A 204 -13.17 0.34 15.23
CA GLU A 204 -13.43 -0.02 13.83
C GLU A 204 -12.66 0.89 12.87
N PHE A 205 -12.46 2.15 13.25
CA PHE A 205 -11.67 3.08 12.45
C PHE A 205 -10.20 2.64 12.42
N HIS A 206 -9.62 2.34 13.59
CA HIS A 206 -8.25 1.81 13.67
C HIS A 206 -8.05 0.56 12.83
N LYS A 207 -8.97 -0.41 12.94
CA LYS A 207 -8.94 -1.66 12.15
C LYS A 207 -8.98 -1.38 10.66
N CYS A 208 -9.88 -0.49 10.21
CA CYS A 208 -9.94 -0.12 8.78
C CYS A 208 -8.61 0.46 8.30
N LEU A 209 -8.02 1.40 9.06
CA LEU A 209 -6.73 1.99 8.71
C LEU A 209 -5.65 0.92 8.57
N ASP A 210 -5.53 0.03 9.55
CA ASP A 210 -4.53 -1.03 9.57
C ASP A 210 -4.72 -2.03 8.42
N ASP A 211 -5.96 -2.49 8.18
CA ASP A 211 -6.29 -3.44 7.11
C ASP A 211 -5.98 -2.85 5.73
N VAL A 212 -6.40 -1.60 5.48
CA VAL A 212 -6.12 -0.92 4.21
C VAL A 212 -4.63 -0.65 4.04
N ILE A 213 -3.89 -0.31 5.09
CA ILE A 213 -2.43 -0.16 4.99
C ILE A 213 -1.80 -1.51 4.62
N VAL A 214 -2.20 -2.60 5.29
CA VAL A 214 -1.67 -3.93 4.99
C VAL A 214 -1.96 -4.34 3.55
N ASP A 215 -3.16 -4.05 3.03
CA ASP A 215 -3.59 -4.45 1.69
C ASP A 215 -3.05 -3.55 0.57
N ALA A 216 -3.03 -2.23 0.79
CA ALA A 216 -2.79 -1.25 -0.26
C ALA A 216 -1.36 -0.71 -0.29
N LEU A 217 -0.61 -0.78 0.82
CA LEU A 217 0.71 -0.12 0.92
C LEU A 217 1.63 -0.59 -0.20
N ALA A 218 2.25 0.39 -0.86
CA ALA A 218 3.07 0.14 -2.02
C ALA A 218 4.36 -0.59 -1.62
N ILE A 219 4.62 -1.73 -2.26
CA ILE A 219 5.81 -2.56 -2.06
C ILE A 219 6.42 -2.93 -3.41
N MET A 220 7.73 -3.15 -3.41
CA MET A 220 8.42 -3.62 -4.59
C MET A 220 7.89 -4.99 -5.03
N ASN A 221 7.60 -5.10 -6.31
CA ASN A 221 7.28 -6.38 -6.93
C ASN A 221 8.51 -7.06 -7.51
N GLY A 222 8.39 -8.38 -7.64
CA GLY A 222 9.29 -9.15 -8.48
C GLY A 222 9.29 -8.59 -9.90
N GLY A 223 10.45 -8.60 -10.55
CA GLY A 223 10.55 -8.26 -11.96
C GLY A 223 9.63 -9.13 -12.82
N PRO A 224 9.33 -8.74 -14.06
CA PRO A 224 8.52 -9.54 -14.96
C PRO A 224 9.07 -10.96 -15.02
N VAL A 225 8.31 -11.95 -14.58
CA VAL A 225 8.67 -13.36 -14.79
C VAL A 225 8.74 -13.61 -16.30
N PRO A 226 9.88 -14.05 -16.85
CA PRO A 226 9.97 -14.41 -18.26
C PRO A 226 9.02 -15.60 -18.50
N GLY A 227 7.82 -15.33 -19.01
CA GLY A 227 6.77 -16.32 -19.25
C GLY A 227 5.36 -15.93 -18.78
N GLY A 228 5.22 -14.92 -17.91
CA GLY A 228 3.91 -14.48 -17.40
C GLY A 228 3.00 -13.81 -18.45
N THR A 229 3.60 -13.26 -19.52
CA THR A 229 2.87 -12.60 -20.61
C THR A 229 1.97 -13.56 -21.38
N MET A 230 2.34 -14.85 -21.46
CA MET A 230 1.52 -15.85 -22.16
C MET A 230 0.24 -16.22 -21.39
N ALA A 231 0.26 -16.19 -20.05
CA ALA A 231 -0.92 -16.52 -19.25
C ALA A 231 -2.00 -15.43 -19.32
N ILE A 232 -1.59 -14.15 -19.36
CA ILE A 232 -2.52 -13.02 -19.49
C ILE A 232 -3.10 -12.96 -20.91
N VAL A 233 -2.30 -13.22 -21.94
CA VAL A 233 -2.77 -13.26 -23.34
C VAL A 233 -3.73 -14.43 -23.58
N LEU A 234 -3.46 -15.61 -23.02
CA LEU A 234 -4.37 -16.76 -23.12
C LEU A 234 -5.67 -16.59 -22.31
N GLY A 235 -5.61 -15.93 -21.15
CA GLY A 235 -6.80 -15.63 -20.33
C GLY A 235 -7.75 -14.64 -20.99
N VAL A 236 -7.21 -13.59 -21.63
CA VAL A 236 -8.01 -12.59 -22.36
C VAL A 236 -8.57 -13.16 -23.67
N LEU A 237 -7.79 -13.95 -24.41
CA LEU A 237 -8.29 -14.58 -25.64
C LEU A 237 -9.30 -15.71 -25.36
N GLY A 238 -9.10 -16.50 -24.29
CA GLY A 238 -10.01 -17.57 -23.89
C GLY A 238 -11.36 -17.06 -23.36
N GLY A 239 -11.37 -15.89 -22.70
CA GLY A 239 -12.60 -15.27 -22.19
C GLY A 239 -13.45 -14.55 -23.25
N LEU A 240 -12.83 -14.05 -24.33
CA LEU A 240 -13.55 -13.30 -25.38
C LEU A 240 -14.28 -14.20 -26.39
N ILE A 241 -13.81 -15.43 -26.60
CA ILE A 241 -14.43 -16.39 -27.52
C ILE A 241 -15.87 -16.75 -27.11
N PRO A 242 -16.18 -17.15 -25.85
CA PRO A 242 -17.55 -17.46 -25.46
C PRO A 242 -18.46 -16.23 -25.47
N VAL A 243 -17.96 -15.04 -25.11
CA VAL A 243 -18.75 -13.79 -25.14
C VAL A 243 -19.12 -13.40 -26.56
N PHE A 244 -18.19 -13.54 -27.52
CA PHE A 244 -18.46 -13.28 -28.93
C PHE A 244 -19.49 -14.27 -29.50
N HIS A 245 -19.38 -15.56 -29.16
CA HIS A 245 -20.37 -16.55 -29.60
C HIS A 245 -21.77 -16.28 -29.05
N VAL A 246 -21.90 -15.90 -27.77
CA VAL A 246 -23.19 -15.54 -27.18
C VAL A 246 -23.77 -14.28 -27.84
N ALA A 247 -22.95 -13.27 -28.13
CA ALA A 247 -23.40 -12.05 -28.81
C ALA A 247 -23.91 -12.31 -30.24
N VAL A 248 -23.19 -13.14 -31.02
CA VAL A 248 -23.61 -13.52 -32.38
C VAL A 248 -24.91 -14.32 -32.36
N ILE A 249 -25.08 -15.23 -31.39
CA ILE A 249 -26.33 -15.98 -31.21
C ILE A 249 -27.48 -15.03 -30.84
N ALA A 250 -27.25 -14.06 -29.96
CA ALA A 250 -28.28 -13.09 -29.58
C ALA A 250 -28.71 -12.21 -30.77
N VAL A 251 -27.76 -11.72 -31.57
CA VAL A 251 -28.04 -10.90 -32.76
C VAL A 251 -28.79 -11.70 -33.83
N THR A 252 -28.37 -12.94 -34.10
CA THR A 252 -29.07 -13.80 -35.07
C THR A 252 -30.49 -14.15 -34.61
N LEU A 253 -30.71 -14.44 -33.32
CA LEU A 253 -32.04 -14.66 -32.78
C LEU A 253 -32.92 -13.40 -32.86
N SER A 254 -32.36 -12.21 -32.59
CA SER A 254 -33.10 -10.95 -32.69
C SER A 254 -33.55 -10.64 -34.13
N THR A 255 -32.67 -10.86 -35.11
CA THR A 255 -32.96 -10.63 -36.53
C THR A 255 -33.98 -11.65 -37.07
N ILE A 256 -33.93 -12.90 -36.62
CA ILE A 256 -34.96 -13.91 -36.94
C ILE A 256 -36.31 -13.50 -36.35
N ARG A 257 -36.36 -13.01 -35.11
CA ARG A 257 -37.61 -12.51 -34.49
C ARG A 257 -38.19 -11.32 -35.27
N GLN A 258 -37.35 -10.36 -35.65
CA GLN A 258 -37.78 -9.21 -36.45
C GLN A 258 -38.37 -9.64 -37.80
N ARG A 259 -37.69 -10.55 -38.53
CA ARG A 259 -38.20 -11.08 -39.81
C ARG A 259 -39.54 -11.79 -39.67
N LYS A 260 -39.73 -12.58 -38.61
CA LYS A 260 -41.02 -13.25 -38.34
C LYS A 260 -42.14 -12.23 -38.09
N ALA A 261 -41.87 -11.16 -37.33
CA ALA A 261 -42.83 -10.10 -37.08
C ALA A 261 -43.21 -9.35 -38.37
N THR A 262 -42.23 -9.01 -39.21
CA THR A 262 -42.49 -8.34 -40.51
C THR A 262 -43.30 -9.22 -41.46
N LEU A 263 -43.05 -10.53 -41.50
CA LEU A 263 -43.81 -11.47 -42.32
C LEU A 263 -45.26 -11.61 -41.83
N ALA A 264 -45.49 -11.66 -40.52
CA ALA A 264 -46.84 -11.71 -39.95
C ALA A 264 -47.68 -10.48 -40.32
N ILE A 265 -47.10 -9.28 -40.21
CA ILE A 265 -47.76 -8.03 -40.59
C ILE A 265 -48.09 -8.02 -42.09
N ARG A 266 -47.17 -8.51 -42.94
CA ARG A 266 -47.41 -8.58 -44.39
C ARG A 266 -48.53 -9.55 -44.76
N THR A 267 -48.63 -10.69 -44.07
CA THR A 267 -49.73 -11.64 -44.28
C THR A 267 -51.09 -11.08 -43.86
N GLU A 268 -51.15 -10.29 -42.78
CA GLU A 268 -52.38 -9.61 -42.37
C GLU A 268 -52.79 -8.53 -43.39
N ALA A 269 -51.84 -7.73 -43.88
CA ALA A 269 -52.11 -6.72 -44.91
C ALA A 269 -52.65 -7.32 -46.22
N LEU A 270 -52.09 -8.45 -46.68
CA LEU A 270 -52.56 -9.13 -47.89
C LEU A 270 -53.96 -9.77 -47.74
N ASN A 271 -54.36 -10.17 -46.52
CA ASN A 271 -55.70 -10.68 -46.27
C ASN A 271 -56.75 -9.55 -46.29
N TYR A 272 -56.36 -8.32 -45.95
CA TYR A 272 -57.27 -7.17 -45.96
C TYR A 272 -57.59 -6.69 -47.39
N GLU A 273 -56.66 -6.80 -48.34
CA GLU A 273 -56.89 -6.42 -49.74
C GLU A 273 -57.80 -7.38 -50.54
N ARG A 274 -58.16 -8.53 -49.97
CA ARG A 274 -58.97 -9.56 -50.67
C ARG A 274 -60.46 -9.50 -50.38
N PHE A 275 -60.94 -8.47 -49.67
CA PHE A 275 -62.37 -8.23 -49.46
C PHE A 275 -62.78 -6.79 -49.85
N PRO A 276 -63.19 -6.56 -51.11
CA PRO A 276 -64.12 -5.49 -51.45
C PRO A 276 -65.57 -5.86 -51.09
#